data_AF-A0A918AKH4-F1
#
_entry.id   AF-A0A918AKH4-F1
#
_cell.length_a   1.000
_cell.length_b   1.000
_cell.length_c   1.000
_cell.angle_alpha   90.00
_cell.angle_beta   90.00
_cell.angle_gamma   90.00
#
_symmetry.space_group_name_H-M   'P 1'
#
loop_
_entity.id
_entity.type
_entity.pdbx_description
1 polymer ?
#
loop_
_entity_poly.entity_id
_entity_poly.type
_entity_poly.pdbx_seq_one_letter_code
_entity_poly.pdbx_strand_id
1 'polypeptide(L)'
;MYPWIERKMTKDHAHHNLLQRPRDVPVRTSLGMMAIAYFMVLLISGGNDIIAMKFDISLNAMTWAGRIGMLLVPPITYFITYRICIGLQRADREVLEHGVETGIIKRLPHGEFIEVHQPLGPVDEHGHPLPLEYQAAPVPKKMNKLGSAGHPVPGSFLTPDAPEETAALARARASRGVSADALTGENKPAEELPAGKPAQPEA
;
A
#
# COMPACT_ATOMS: atom_id res chain seq x y z
N MET A 1 2.30 -24.01 -17.99
CA MET A 1 1.07 -23.79 -18.81
C MET A 1 0.37 -22.48 -18.50
N TYR A 2 0.23 -22.07 -17.23
CA TYR A 2 -0.52 -20.87 -16.82
C TYR A 2 -0.27 -19.59 -17.67
N PRO A 3 0.98 -19.17 -17.99
CA PRO A 3 1.20 -17.95 -18.77
C PRO A 3 0.55 -17.97 -20.16
N TRP A 4 0.46 -19.15 -20.81
CA TRP A 4 -0.17 -19.30 -22.12
C TRP A 4 -1.70 -19.19 -22.04
N ILE A 5 -2.30 -19.69 -20.94
CA ILE A 5 -3.74 -19.61 -20.69
C ILE A 5 -4.13 -18.16 -20.44
N GLU A 6 -3.41 -17.48 -19.55
CA GLU A 6 -3.66 -16.07 -19.24
C GLU A 6 -3.49 -15.20 -20.50
N ARG A 7 -2.40 -15.40 -21.24
CA ARG A 7 -2.15 -14.70 -22.51
C ARG A 7 -3.30 -14.87 -23.51
N LYS A 8 -3.85 -16.08 -23.63
CA LYS A 8 -4.99 -16.35 -24.53
C LYS A 8 -6.28 -15.65 -24.09
N MET A 9 -6.52 -15.54 -22.79
CA MET A 9 -7.73 -14.91 -22.24
C MET A 9 -7.64 -13.38 -22.23
N THR A 10 -6.52 -12.84 -21.76
CA THR A 10 -6.29 -11.38 -21.65
C THR A 10 -5.89 -10.76 -23.00
N LYS A 11 -5.45 -11.58 -23.97
CA LYS A 11 -4.88 -11.15 -25.26
C LYS A 11 -3.67 -10.22 -25.10
N ASP A 12 -2.92 -10.41 -24.02
CA ASP A 12 -1.76 -9.60 -23.73
C ASP A 12 -0.50 -10.20 -24.37
N HIS A 13 -0.04 -9.58 -25.46
CA HIS A 13 1.11 -10.02 -26.24
C HIS A 13 2.31 -9.07 -26.16
N ALA A 14 2.22 -8.00 -25.36
CA ALA A 14 3.28 -6.99 -25.28
C ALA A 14 4.48 -7.47 -24.45
N HIS A 15 5.64 -6.85 -24.68
CA HIS A 15 6.85 -7.10 -23.88
C HIS A 15 6.75 -6.37 -22.55
N HIS A 16 6.65 -7.12 -21.45
CA HIS A 16 6.53 -6.60 -20.09
C HIS A 16 7.86 -6.73 -19.35
N ASN A 17 8.48 -5.58 -19.05
CA ASN A 17 9.69 -5.50 -18.21
C ASN A 17 9.42 -4.93 -16.81
N LEU A 18 8.26 -4.32 -16.62
CA LEU A 18 7.81 -3.79 -15.34
C LEU A 18 6.86 -4.78 -14.66
N LEU A 19 7.07 -4.99 -13.38
CA LEU A 19 6.19 -5.83 -12.56
C LEU A 19 4.86 -5.12 -12.32
N GLN A 20 3.77 -5.85 -12.51
CA GLN A 20 2.43 -5.39 -12.13
C GLN A 20 2.21 -5.63 -10.65
N ARG A 21 1.75 -4.60 -9.92
CA ARG A 21 1.39 -4.78 -8.50
C ARG A 21 0.21 -5.75 -8.40
N PRO A 22 0.17 -6.66 -7.41
CA PRO A 22 -0.90 -7.65 -7.29
C PRO A 22 -2.32 -7.05 -7.17
N ARG A 23 -2.45 -5.82 -6.66
CA ARG A 23 -3.75 -5.13 -6.59
C ARG A 23 -4.25 -4.64 -7.94
N ASP A 24 -3.37 -4.43 -8.92
CA ASP A 24 -3.69 -3.87 -10.25
C ASP A 24 -4.20 -4.93 -11.24
N VAL A 25 -3.99 -6.21 -10.91
CA VAL A 25 -4.44 -7.38 -11.68
C VAL A 25 -5.39 -8.25 -10.86
N PRO A 26 -6.58 -7.74 -10.47
CA PRO A 26 -7.44 -8.36 -9.47
C PRO A 26 -7.88 -9.78 -9.83
N VAL A 27 -8.12 -10.08 -11.11
CA VAL A 27 -8.50 -11.42 -11.57
C VAL A 27 -7.36 -12.41 -11.38
N ARG A 28 -6.14 -12.08 -11.84
CA ARG A 28 -4.97 -12.95 -11.67
C ARG A 28 -4.66 -13.19 -10.19
N THR A 29 -4.66 -12.14 -9.38
CA THR A 29 -4.39 -12.26 -7.94
C THR A 29 -5.46 -13.11 -7.25
N SER A 30 -6.73 -12.96 -7.62
CA SER A 30 -7.82 -13.76 -7.05
C SER A 30 -7.75 -15.23 -7.47
N LEU A 31 -7.38 -15.53 -8.72
CA LEU A 31 -7.12 -16.92 -9.15
C LEU A 31 -5.93 -17.53 -8.41
N GLY A 32 -4.87 -16.75 -8.18
CA GLY A 32 -3.73 -17.17 -7.36
C GLY A 32 -4.15 -17.51 -5.93
N MET A 33 -4.91 -16.62 -5.28
CA MET A 33 -5.42 -16.86 -3.92
C MET A 33 -6.40 -18.03 -3.85
N MET A 34 -7.22 -18.23 -4.89
CA MET A 34 -8.10 -19.40 -5.01
C MET A 34 -7.28 -20.70 -5.04
N ALA A 35 -6.21 -20.75 -5.83
CA ALA A 35 -5.33 -21.93 -5.89
C ALA A 35 -4.60 -22.19 -4.56
N ILE A 36 -4.13 -21.13 -3.89
CA ILE A 36 -3.51 -21.23 -2.55
C ILE A 36 -4.53 -21.75 -1.54
N ALA A 37 -5.75 -21.20 -1.52
CA ALA A 37 -6.80 -21.65 -0.60
C ALA A 37 -7.19 -23.11 -0.84
N TYR A 38 -7.32 -23.52 -2.11
CA TYR A 38 -7.54 -24.92 -2.46
C TYR A 38 -6.41 -25.83 -1.95
N PHE A 39 -5.15 -25.44 -2.17
CA PHE A 39 -4.00 -26.16 -1.65
C PHE A 39 -4.02 -26.26 -0.12
N MET A 40 -4.33 -25.18 0.59
CA MET A 40 -4.43 -25.18 2.04
C MET A 40 -5.51 -26.11 2.56
N VAL A 41 -6.69 -26.16 1.91
CA VAL A 41 -7.75 -27.11 2.28
C VAL A 41 -7.29 -28.56 2.09
N LEU A 42 -6.63 -28.87 0.98
CA LEU A 42 -6.09 -30.21 0.75
C LEU A 42 -5.00 -30.58 1.74
N LEU A 43 -4.09 -29.64 2.04
CA LEU A 43 -3.01 -29.85 3.00
C LEU A 43 -3.57 -30.16 4.39
N ILE A 44 -4.54 -29.38 4.85
CA ILE A 44 -5.24 -29.59 6.12
C ILE A 44 -6.00 -30.92 6.11
N SER A 45 -6.64 -31.26 4.99
CA SER A 45 -7.36 -32.53 4.85
C SER A 45 -6.42 -33.75 4.82
N GLY A 46 -5.17 -33.57 4.39
CA GLY A 46 -4.15 -34.62 4.39
C GLY A 46 -3.65 -34.99 5.79
N GLY A 47 -3.74 -34.08 6.77
CA GLY A 47 -3.45 -34.31 8.19
C GLY A 47 -4.70 -34.38 9.07
N ASN A 48 -5.83 -34.83 8.49
CA ASN A 48 -7.13 -34.80 9.15
C ASN A 48 -7.19 -35.64 10.45
N ASP A 49 -6.41 -36.71 10.56
CA ASP A 49 -6.33 -37.61 11.69
C ASP A 49 -5.66 -36.97 12.92
N ILE A 50 -4.54 -36.28 12.72
CA ILE A 50 -3.83 -35.54 13.77
C ILE A 50 -4.71 -34.38 14.25
N ILE A 51 -5.36 -33.67 13.33
CA ILE A 51 -6.26 -32.57 13.67
C ILE A 51 -7.47 -33.10 14.43
N ALA A 52 -8.09 -34.19 13.96
CA ALA A 52 -9.20 -34.83 14.66
C ALA A 52 -8.84 -35.22 16.09
N MET A 53 -7.66 -35.81 16.30
CA MET A 53 -7.17 -36.19 17.63
C MET A 53 -6.88 -34.99 18.53
N LYS A 54 -6.25 -33.92 18.02
CA LYS A 54 -5.82 -32.79 18.85
C LYS A 54 -6.93 -31.84 19.23
N PHE A 55 -7.98 -31.76 18.41
CA PHE A 55 -9.12 -30.86 18.62
C PHE A 55 -10.38 -31.60 19.06
N ASP A 56 -10.30 -32.91 19.35
CA ASP A 56 -11.42 -33.77 19.74
C ASP A 56 -12.60 -33.71 18.74
N ILE A 57 -12.29 -33.67 17.44
CA ILE A 57 -13.27 -33.63 16.35
C ILE A 57 -13.40 -35.02 15.73
N SER A 58 -14.62 -35.40 15.35
CA SER A 58 -14.87 -36.63 14.60
C SER A 58 -14.10 -36.66 13.26
N LEU A 59 -13.45 -37.79 12.96
CA LEU A 59 -12.77 -38.00 11.68
C LEU A 59 -13.71 -37.88 10.47
N ASN A 60 -14.95 -38.37 10.61
CA ASN A 60 -15.97 -38.24 9.58
C ASN A 60 -16.36 -36.77 9.36
N ALA A 61 -16.47 -36.00 10.44
CA ALA A 61 -16.75 -34.57 10.36
C ALA A 61 -15.61 -33.84 9.63
N MET A 62 -14.35 -34.15 9.95
CA MET A 62 -13.19 -33.56 9.28
C MET A 62 -13.14 -33.90 7.78
N THR A 63 -13.50 -35.13 7.42
CA THR A 63 -13.57 -35.57 6.01
C THR A 63 -14.66 -34.81 5.24
N TRP A 64 -15.85 -34.67 5.83
CA TRP A 64 -16.92 -33.88 5.22
C TRP A 64 -16.58 -32.39 5.13
N ALA A 65 -15.92 -31.84 6.14
CA ALA A 65 -15.42 -30.46 6.13
C ALA A 65 -14.42 -30.25 4.97
N GLY A 66 -13.48 -31.16 4.76
CA GLY A 66 -12.56 -31.11 3.62
C GLY A 66 -13.28 -31.15 2.26
N ARG A 67 -14.27 -32.03 2.11
CA ARG A 67 -15.08 -32.18 0.86
C ARG A 67 -15.90 -30.95 0.52
N ILE A 68 -16.56 -30.36 1.52
CA ILE A 68 -17.32 -29.13 1.34
C ILE A 68 -16.35 -27.95 1.13
N GLY A 69 -15.28 -27.92 1.93
CA GLY A 69 -14.26 -26.88 1.91
C GLY A 69 -13.57 -26.76 0.56
N MET A 70 -13.20 -27.88 -0.07
CA MET A 70 -12.50 -27.86 -1.37
C MET A 70 -13.35 -27.26 -2.49
N LEU A 71 -14.68 -27.29 -2.36
CA LEU A 71 -15.61 -26.72 -3.34
C LEU A 71 -15.98 -25.27 -3.01
N LEU A 72 -16.21 -24.94 -1.73
CA LEU A 72 -16.73 -23.62 -1.32
C LEU A 72 -15.63 -22.61 -0.98
N VAL A 73 -14.56 -23.03 -0.31
CA VAL A 73 -13.50 -22.11 0.15
C VAL A 73 -12.84 -21.39 -1.02
N PRO A 74 -12.41 -22.07 -2.12
CA PRO A 74 -11.71 -21.38 -3.21
C PRO A 74 -12.56 -20.30 -3.90
N PRO A 75 -13.83 -20.53 -4.32
CA PRO A 75 -14.67 -19.48 -4.90
C PRO A 75 -14.94 -18.31 -3.94
N ILE A 76 -15.11 -18.59 -2.65
CA ILE A 76 -15.29 -17.54 -1.63
C ILE A 76 -14.01 -16.70 -1.50
N THR A 77 -12.84 -17.36 -1.41
CA THR A 77 -11.54 -16.65 -1.37
C THR A 77 -11.32 -15.82 -2.63
N TYR A 78 -11.67 -16.34 -3.81
CA TYR A 78 -11.62 -15.58 -5.06
C TYR A 78 -12.44 -14.29 -4.97
N PHE A 79 -13.71 -14.40 -4.57
CA PHE A 79 -14.61 -13.25 -4.48
C PHE A 79 -14.10 -12.20 -3.49
N ILE A 80 -13.70 -12.62 -2.28
CA ILE A 80 -13.18 -11.72 -1.25
C ILE A 80 -11.90 -11.03 -1.75
N THR A 81 -10.96 -11.80 -2.31
CA THR A 81 -9.69 -11.25 -2.81
C THR A 81 -9.93 -10.23 -3.91
N TYR A 82 -10.84 -10.51 -4.85
CA TYR A 82 -11.17 -9.61 -5.94
C TYR A 82 -11.69 -8.27 -5.39
N ARG A 83 -12.61 -8.32 -4.42
CA ARG A 83 -13.19 -7.13 -3.76
C ARG A 83 -12.13 -6.35 -2.99
N ILE A 84 -11.21 -7.03 -2.30
CA ILE A 84 -10.10 -6.39 -1.61
C ILE A 84 -9.19 -5.66 -2.60
N CYS A 85 -8.80 -6.29 -3.72
CA CYS A 85 -7.97 -5.65 -4.74
C CYS A 85 -8.59 -4.36 -5.27
N ILE A 86 -9.88 -4.38 -5.62
CA ILE A 86 -10.61 -3.19 -6.07
C ILE A 86 -10.70 -2.13 -4.97
N GLY A 87 -10.95 -2.52 -3.72
CA GLY A 87 -10.94 -1.60 -2.57
C GLY A 87 -9.57 -0.93 -2.39
N LEU A 88 -8.48 -1.69 -2.52
CA LEU A 88 -7.12 -1.18 -2.45
C LEU A 88 -6.77 -0.22 -3.59
N GLN A 89 -7.27 -0.47 -4.81
CA GLN A 89 -7.13 0.46 -5.94
C GLN A 89 -7.86 1.78 -5.67
N ARG A 90 -9.11 1.71 -5.19
CA ARG A 90 -9.90 2.91 -4.84
C ARG A 90 -9.22 3.74 -3.76
N ALA A 91 -8.71 3.07 -2.72
CA ALA A 91 -7.99 3.74 -1.66
C ALA A 91 -6.62 4.29 -2.10
N ASP A 92 -6.02 3.82 -3.19
CA ASP A 92 -4.82 4.44 -3.77
C ASP A 92 -5.23 5.69 -4.58
N ARG A 93 -6.35 5.62 -5.30
CA ARG A 93 -6.90 6.74 -6.09
C ARG A 93 -7.40 7.90 -5.24
N GLU A 94 -8.06 7.60 -4.12
CA GLU A 94 -8.52 8.61 -3.15
C GLU A 94 -7.37 9.49 -2.65
N VAL A 95 -6.21 8.90 -2.38
CA VAL A 95 -5.01 9.63 -1.95
C VAL A 95 -4.40 10.47 -3.09
N LEU A 96 -4.51 10.03 -4.34
CA LEU A 96 -4.03 10.79 -5.49
C LEU A 96 -4.94 11.98 -5.84
N GLU A 97 -6.24 11.86 -5.54
CA GLU A 97 -7.24 12.91 -5.79
C GLU A 97 -7.33 13.92 -4.64
N HIS A 98 -7.21 13.48 -3.38
CA HIS A 98 -7.44 14.35 -2.21
C HIS A 98 -6.19 14.59 -1.35
N GLY A 99 -5.11 13.83 -1.54
CA GLY A 99 -3.93 13.87 -0.68
C GLY A 99 -3.96 12.84 0.45
N VAL A 100 -2.91 12.84 1.26
CA VAL A 100 -2.73 11.93 2.39
C VAL A 100 -3.46 12.47 3.62
N GLU A 101 -4.30 11.64 4.21
CA GLU A 101 -4.93 11.87 5.52
C GLU A 101 -3.87 12.19 6.58
N THR A 102 -3.98 13.37 7.21
CA THR A 102 -3.05 13.78 8.27
C THR A 102 -3.51 13.34 9.66
N GLY A 103 -4.79 13.04 9.84
CA GLY A 103 -5.42 12.81 11.14
C GLY A 103 -5.59 14.08 11.98
N ILE A 104 -5.33 15.27 11.43
CA ILE A 104 -5.54 16.55 12.10
C ILE A 104 -6.91 17.10 11.69
N ILE A 105 -7.82 17.20 12.66
CA ILE A 105 -9.15 17.78 12.44
C ILE A 105 -9.12 19.26 12.84
N LYS A 106 -9.49 20.14 11.91
CA LYS A 106 -9.63 21.58 12.15
C LYS A 106 -11.12 21.95 12.13
N ARG A 107 -11.54 22.70 13.15
CA ARG A 107 -12.87 23.33 13.17
C ARG A 107 -12.79 24.70 12.50
N LEU A 108 -13.63 24.93 11.50
CA LEU A 108 -13.72 26.20 10.78
C LEU A 108 -14.56 27.23 11.55
N PRO A 109 -14.42 28.54 11.26
CA PRO A 109 -15.17 29.60 11.95
C PRO A 109 -16.70 29.43 11.88
N HIS A 110 -17.21 28.84 10.80
CA HIS A 110 -18.64 28.51 10.62
C HIS A 110 -19.08 27.21 11.30
N GLY A 111 -18.18 26.50 11.98
CA GLY A 111 -18.49 25.32 12.80
C GLY A 111 -18.32 23.96 12.10
N GLU A 112 -17.94 23.93 10.83
CA GLU A 112 -17.61 22.70 10.10
C GLU A 112 -16.30 22.07 10.61
N PHE A 113 -16.21 20.74 10.55
CA PHE A 113 -15.00 19.99 10.86
C PHE A 113 -14.42 19.43 9.56
N ILE A 114 -13.18 19.81 9.26
CA ILE A 114 -12.44 19.30 8.11
C ILE A 114 -11.22 18.51 8.59
N GLU A 115 -10.92 17.43 7.88
CA GLU A 115 -9.61 16.80 8.00
C GLU A 115 -8.64 17.50 7.06
N VAL A 116 -7.47 17.88 7.58
CA VAL A 116 -6.42 18.46 6.73
C VAL A 116 -5.79 17.32 5.94
N HIS A 117 -5.82 17.39 4.62
CA HIS A 117 -5.09 16.46 3.76
C HIS A 117 -3.79 17.09 3.28
N GLN A 118 -2.73 16.28 3.23
CA GLN A 118 -1.46 16.68 2.64
C GLN A 118 -1.46 16.32 1.15
N PRO A 119 -1.48 17.29 0.23
CA PRO A 119 -1.33 17.01 -1.19
C PRO A 119 0.04 16.39 -1.48
N LEU A 120 0.08 15.42 -2.39
CA LEU A 120 1.32 14.77 -2.86
C LEU A 120 1.97 15.51 -4.04
N GLY A 121 1.20 16.35 -4.73
CA GLY A 121 1.60 17.06 -5.94
C GLY A 121 1.34 18.56 -5.83
N PRO A 122 1.43 19.28 -6.97
CA PRO A 122 1.11 20.70 -7.01
C PRO A 122 -0.36 20.95 -6.62
N VAL A 123 -0.60 22.13 -6.08
CA VAL A 123 -1.94 22.62 -5.72
C VAL A 123 -2.35 23.73 -6.68
N ASP A 124 -3.65 23.90 -6.87
CA ASP A 124 -4.19 25.04 -7.61
C ASP A 124 -4.17 26.33 -6.78
N GLU A 125 -4.63 27.43 -7.37
CA GLU A 125 -4.72 28.75 -6.71
C GLU A 125 -5.62 28.75 -5.46
N HIS A 126 -6.51 27.77 -5.32
CA HIS A 126 -7.46 27.64 -4.21
C HIS A 126 -6.97 26.63 -3.16
N GLY A 127 -5.74 26.11 -3.30
CA GLY A 127 -5.15 25.13 -2.39
C GLY A 127 -5.68 23.71 -2.57
N HIS A 128 -6.43 23.42 -3.63
CA HIS A 128 -6.90 22.07 -3.93
C HIS A 128 -5.80 21.26 -4.63
N PRO A 129 -5.63 19.98 -4.30
CA PRO A 129 -4.67 19.11 -4.99
C PRO A 129 -5.03 18.97 -6.46
N LEU A 130 -4.04 19.14 -7.35
CA LEU A 130 -4.19 18.70 -8.72
C LEU A 130 -4.14 17.16 -8.77
N PRO A 131 -5.12 16.50 -9.40
CA PRO A 131 -5.22 15.05 -9.39
C PRO A 131 -4.01 14.43 -10.10
N LEU A 132 -3.29 13.56 -9.40
CA LEU A 132 -2.14 12.86 -9.94
C LEU A 132 -2.55 11.59 -10.68
N GLU A 133 -1.90 11.30 -11.80
CA GLU A 133 -2.10 10.05 -12.52
C GLU A 133 -1.49 8.87 -11.77
N TYR A 134 -2.18 7.72 -11.80
CA TYR A 134 -1.68 6.49 -11.19
C TYR A 134 -0.58 5.86 -12.05
N GLN A 135 0.62 5.75 -11.50
CA GLN A 135 1.81 5.24 -12.20
C GLN A 135 2.21 3.81 -11.79
N ALA A 136 1.29 3.02 -11.24
CA ALA A 136 1.59 1.67 -10.73
C ALA A 136 2.66 1.61 -9.62
N ALA A 137 2.90 2.74 -8.93
CA ALA A 137 3.80 2.84 -7.79
C ALA A 137 3.03 2.75 -6.45
N PRO A 138 3.67 2.29 -5.35
CA PRO A 138 3.05 2.34 -4.03
C PRO A 138 2.81 3.79 -3.57
N VAL A 139 1.54 4.15 -3.38
CA VAL A 139 1.14 5.46 -2.86
C VAL A 139 1.28 5.49 -1.33
N PRO A 140 1.99 6.47 -0.74
CA PRO A 140 2.08 6.61 0.72
C PRO A 140 0.73 7.07 1.29
N LYS A 141 0.22 6.36 2.30
CA LYS A 141 -1.08 6.67 2.95
C LYS A 141 -0.96 7.23 4.36
N LYS A 142 0.27 7.45 4.82
CA LYS A 142 0.54 7.91 6.18
C LYS A 142 1.59 8.99 6.15
N MET A 143 1.38 10.06 6.91
CA MET A 143 2.34 11.17 7.03
C MET A 143 3.72 10.71 7.50
N ASN A 144 3.80 9.69 8.36
CA ASN A 144 5.10 9.14 8.79
C ASN A 144 5.94 8.57 7.63
N LYS A 145 5.31 8.15 6.53
CA LYS A 145 6.03 7.68 5.32
C LYS A 145 6.53 8.83 4.46
N LEU A 146 6.00 10.04 4.64
CA LEU A 146 6.47 11.28 4.04
C LEU A 146 7.56 11.96 4.87
N GLY A 147 8.01 11.35 5.97
CA GLY A 147 9.05 11.92 6.83
C GLY A 147 8.56 13.00 7.79
N SER A 148 7.23 13.17 7.95
CA SER A 148 6.65 14.22 8.82
C SER A 148 7.09 14.13 10.28
N ALA A 149 7.36 12.92 10.77
CA ALA A 149 7.80 12.66 12.15
C ALA A 149 9.29 12.98 12.37
N GLY A 150 10.04 13.33 11.32
CA GLY A 150 11.48 13.56 11.39
C GLY A 150 12.28 12.31 11.72
N HIS A 151 13.46 12.51 12.29
CA HIS A 151 14.35 11.45 12.74
C HIS A 151 14.60 11.57 14.24
N PRO A 152 14.70 10.45 14.97
CA PRO A 152 15.11 10.47 16.36
C PRO A 152 16.53 11.06 16.48
N VAL A 153 16.81 11.65 17.65
CA VAL A 153 18.14 12.18 17.97
C VAL A 153 19.16 11.05 17.85
N PRO A 154 20.25 11.22 17.08
CA PRO A 154 21.27 10.20 16.95
C PRO A 154 22.00 10.00 18.29
N GLY A 155 22.35 8.74 18.56
CA GLY A 155 22.95 8.33 19.82
C GLY A 155 22.91 6.82 20.00
N SER A 156 23.48 6.38 21.12
CA SER A 156 23.25 5.04 21.65
C SER A 156 21.81 4.89 22.14
N PHE A 157 21.41 3.66 22.45
CA PHE A 157 20.09 3.38 23.03
C PHE A 157 19.87 4.11 24.38
N LEU A 158 20.95 4.40 25.13
CA LEU A 158 20.89 4.98 26.46
C LEU A 158 21.39 6.43 26.55
N THR A 159 22.20 6.89 25.59
CA THR A 159 22.88 8.19 25.67
C THR A 159 22.91 8.88 24.31
N PRO A 160 22.55 10.18 24.24
CA PRO A 160 22.63 10.95 22.99
C PRO A 160 24.09 11.25 22.61
N ASP A 161 24.34 11.42 21.31
CA ASP A 161 25.62 11.91 20.80
C ASP A 161 25.82 13.41 21.11
N ALA A 162 27.05 13.91 20.95
CA ALA A 162 27.33 15.32 21.19
C ALA A 162 26.53 16.22 20.24
N PRO A 163 25.99 17.38 20.69
CA PRO A 163 25.15 18.24 19.86
C PRO A 163 25.80 18.65 18.52
N GLU A 164 27.12 18.87 18.52
CA GLU A 164 27.87 19.23 17.31
C GLU A 164 27.86 18.11 16.26
N GLU A 165 27.99 16.86 16.69
CA GLU A 165 27.93 15.68 15.82
C GLU A 165 26.51 15.47 15.29
N THR A 166 25.49 15.64 16.14
CA THR A 166 24.08 15.55 15.72
C THR A 166 23.75 16.59 14.64
N ALA A 167 24.26 17.81 14.79
CA ALA A 167 24.08 18.90 13.83
C ALA A 167 24.86 18.66 12.54
N ALA A 168 26.07 18.11 12.62
CA ALA A 168 26.84 17.69 11.44
C ALA A 168 26.11 16.58 10.65
N LEU A 169 25.55 15.59 11.34
CA LEU A 169 24.77 14.52 10.74
C LEU A 169 23.48 15.03 10.09
N ALA A 170 22.77 15.95 10.74
CA ALA A 170 21.58 16.59 10.18
C ALA A 170 21.90 17.35 8.89
N ARG A 171 23.00 18.13 8.88
CA ARG A 171 23.49 18.81 7.66
C ARG A 171 23.85 17.82 6.55
N ALA A 172 24.53 16.72 6.88
CA ALA A 172 24.89 15.69 5.91
C ALA A 172 23.66 14.92 5.35
N ARG A 173 22.60 14.74 6.15
CA ARG A 173 21.33 14.17 5.68
C ARG A 173 20.58 15.13 4.79
N ALA A 174 20.53 16.41 5.15
CA ALA A 174 19.90 17.45 4.34
C ALA A 174 20.56 17.56 2.96
N SER A 175 21.90 17.50 2.88
CA SER A 175 22.60 17.52 1.59
C SER A 175 22.40 16.25 0.77
N ARG A 176 22.20 15.09 1.41
CA ARG A 176 21.86 13.83 0.71
C ARG A 176 20.40 13.78 0.24
N GLY A 177 19.49 14.46 0.96
CA GLY A 177 18.04 14.45 0.71
C GLY A 177 17.59 15.17 -0.57
N VAL A 178 18.50 15.84 -1.29
CA VAL A 178 18.22 16.58 -2.54
C VAL A 178 18.60 15.77 -3.80
N SER A 179 19.11 14.54 -3.69
CA SER A 179 19.44 13.74 -4.90
C SER A 179 18.23 13.00 -5.49
N ALA A 180 17.13 13.71 -5.75
CA ALA A 180 16.10 13.25 -6.69
C ALA A 180 16.55 13.46 -8.16
N ASP A 181 17.48 14.38 -8.40
CA ASP A 181 18.03 14.69 -9.74
C ASP A 181 18.99 13.63 -10.31
N ALA A 182 19.30 12.56 -9.57
CA ALA A 182 20.19 11.51 -10.06
C ALA A 182 19.50 10.52 -11.03
N LEU A 183 18.18 10.63 -11.26
CA LEU A 183 17.41 9.67 -12.07
C LEU A 183 16.68 10.26 -13.28
N THR A 184 16.73 11.57 -13.49
CA THR A 184 16.21 12.21 -14.71
C THR A 184 17.29 13.13 -15.25
N GLY A 185 17.88 12.78 -16.38
CA GLY A 185 18.88 13.58 -17.09
C GLY A 185 18.34 14.87 -17.71
N GLU A 186 17.44 15.57 -17.03
CA GLU A 186 16.93 16.88 -17.41
C GLU A 186 17.05 17.83 -16.21
N ASN A 187 17.99 18.77 -16.32
CA ASN A 187 18.07 19.94 -15.44
C ASN A 187 16.84 20.81 -15.70
N LYS A 188 15.78 20.63 -14.92
CA LYS A 188 14.79 21.69 -14.69
C LYS A 188 14.98 22.20 -13.25
N PRO A 189 14.99 23.51 -13.02
CA PRO A 189 15.07 24.05 -11.67
C PRO A 189 13.87 23.53 -10.88
N ALA A 190 14.17 22.86 -9.76
CA ALA A 190 13.18 22.34 -8.84
C ALA A 190 12.34 23.51 -8.31
N GLU A 191 11.12 23.62 -8.79
CA GLU A 191 10.07 24.30 -8.04
C GLU A 191 9.86 23.45 -6.77
N GLU A 192 10.11 24.06 -5.60
CA GLU A 192 9.97 23.40 -4.31
C GLU A 192 8.57 22.79 -4.21
N LEU A 193 8.46 21.48 -4.36
CA LEU A 193 7.27 20.76 -3.91
C LEU A 193 7.18 21.03 -2.40
N PRO A 194 6.08 21.64 -1.90
CA PRO A 194 5.92 21.98 -0.49
C PRO A 194 5.58 20.71 0.31
N ALA A 195 6.41 19.68 0.21
CA ALA A 195 6.30 18.43 0.93
C ALA A 195 7.08 18.57 2.26
N GLY A 196 6.57 19.41 3.16
CA GLY A 196 7.23 19.60 4.46
C GLY A 196 6.35 20.13 5.58
N LYS A 197 5.21 20.75 5.28
CA LYS A 197 4.24 21.22 6.28
C LYS A 197 2.83 21.01 5.76
N PRO A 198 1.87 20.62 6.63
CA PRO A 198 0.46 20.58 6.27
C PRO A 198 0.06 21.91 5.66
N ALA A 199 -0.47 21.89 4.43
CA ALA A 199 -1.04 23.07 3.82
C ALA A 199 -2.11 23.61 4.76
N GLN A 200 -1.92 24.83 5.27
CA GLN A 200 -2.92 25.44 6.13
C GLN A 200 -4.05 25.91 5.21
N PRO A 201 -5.31 25.54 5.47
CA PRO A 201 -6.42 26.12 4.73
C PRO A 201 -6.46 27.61 5.03
N GLU A 202 -6.52 28.44 3.97
CA GLU A 202 -6.68 29.88 4.08
C GLU A 202 -7.95 30.22 4.89
N ALA A 203 -7.88 31.31 5.65
CA ALA A 203 -8.89 31.73 6.61
C ALA A 203 -9.97 32.61 5.96
#